data_AF-A0A7V3HLM4-F1
#
_entry.id   AF-A0A7V3HLM4-F1
#
_cell.length_a   1.000
_cell.length_b   1.000
_cell.length_c   1.000
_cell.angle_alpha   90.00
_cell.angle_beta   90.00
_cell.angle_gamma   90.00
#
_symmetry.space_group_name_H-M   'P 1'
#
loop_
_entity.id
_entity.type
_entity.pdbx_description
1 polymer ?
#
loop_
_entity_poly.entity_id
_entity_poly.type
_entity_poly.pdbx_seq_one_letter_code
_entity_poly.pdbx_strand_id
1 'polypeptide(L)'
;MEQAFIIRATIMEQVGARRYRESGVWREIVVSGDATLFDLAKAILASVHFDTDHLFMFTDTTDFWGETSKVRYEFNPFIQFPKKGPPLRRIFTRKGEKLFMLFDYGDEWVFKVKLVGFETLEKSRRYPYVKNAMGEDPDQYPKEDK
;
A
#
# COMPACT_ATOMS: atom_id res chain seq x y z
N MET A 1 -7.85 -8.06 21.31
CA MET A 1 -6.44 -8.45 21.21
C MET A 1 -5.76 -7.49 20.25
N GLU A 2 -4.62 -6.94 20.65
CA GLU A 2 -3.78 -6.10 19.78
C GLU A 2 -3.12 -7.01 18.73
N GLN A 3 -3.73 -7.06 17.54
CA GLN A 3 -3.31 -7.93 16.43
C GLN A 3 -2.55 -7.12 15.38
N ALA A 4 -1.41 -7.64 14.95
CA ALA A 4 -0.66 -7.14 13.81
C ALA A 4 -1.06 -7.90 12.55
N PHE A 5 -1.01 -7.20 11.42
CA PHE A 5 -1.36 -7.68 10.10
C PHE A 5 -0.07 -7.79 9.31
N ILE A 6 0.15 -8.94 8.68
CA ILE A 6 1.22 -9.10 7.70
C ILE A 6 0.62 -8.77 6.34
N ILE A 7 0.93 -7.58 5.82
CA ILE A 7 0.48 -7.12 4.51
C ILE A 7 1.61 -7.32 3.50
N ARG A 8 1.34 -8.06 2.44
CA ARG A 8 2.23 -8.10 1.27
C ARG A 8 1.82 -7.02 0.29
N ALA A 9 2.71 -6.06 0.06
CA ALA A 9 2.59 -5.08 -1.02
C ALA A 9 3.48 -5.54 -2.19
N THR A 10 2.87 -5.79 -3.34
CA THR A 10 3.55 -6.22 -4.56
C THR A 10 3.46 -5.11 -5.60
N ILE A 11 4.59 -4.68 -6.14
CA ILE A 11 4.62 -3.69 -7.23
C ILE A 11 4.07 -4.35 -8.49
N MET A 12 3.18 -3.63 -9.17
CA MET A 12 2.51 -4.09 -10.37
C MET A 12 3.07 -3.36 -11.58
N GLU A 13 3.35 -4.10 -12.65
CA GLU A 13 3.74 -3.57 -13.94
C GLU A 13 2.52 -3.46 -14.85
N GLN A 14 2.35 -2.31 -15.50
CA GLN A 14 1.35 -2.15 -16.53
C GLN A 14 1.80 -2.91 -17.80
N VAL A 15 0.92 -3.75 -18.34
CA VAL A 15 1.19 -4.60 -19.53
C VAL A 15 0.18 -4.37 -20.65
N GLY A 16 -0.60 -3.29 -20.55
CA GLY A 16 -1.60 -2.88 -21.52
C GLY A 16 -2.60 -1.92 -20.88
N ALA A 17 -3.52 -1.40 -21.68
CA ALA A 17 -4.55 -0.48 -21.21
C ALA A 17 -5.32 -1.08 -20.03
N ARG A 18 -5.12 -0.54 -18.83
CA ARG A 18 -5.74 -0.98 -17.57
C ARG A 18 -5.45 -2.45 -17.20
N ARG A 19 -4.37 -3.03 -17.71
CA ARG A 19 -3.94 -4.41 -17.40
C ARG A 19 -2.61 -4.39 -16.67
N TYR A 20 -2.53 -5.15 -15.59
CA TYR A 20 -1.36 -5.22 -14.73
C TYR A 20 -0.92 -6.67 -14.50
N ARG A 21 0.38 -6.87 -14.31
CA ARG A 21 0.96 -8.12 -13.79
C ARG A 21 1.83 -7.82 -12.58
N GLU A 22 2.13 -8.82 -11.78
CA GLU A 22 3.08 -8.68 -10.67
C GLU A 22 4.50 -8.60 -11.24
N SER A 23 5.28 -7.61 -10.81
CA SER A 23 6.70 -7.44 -11.19
C SER A 23 7.62 -8.52 -10.59
N GLY A 24 7.17 -9.17 -9.51
CA GLY A 24 8.02 -10.00 -8.66
C GLY A 24 8.67 -9.23 -7.49
N VAL A 25 8.61 -7.90 -7.49
CA VAL A 25 9.07 -7.05 -6.38
C VAL A 25 7.97 -6.92 -5.33
N TRP A 26 8.27 -7.28 -4.07
CA TRP A 26 7.31 -7.16 -2.99
C TRP A 26 7.94 -6.98 -1.60
N ARG A 27 7.16 -6.39 -0.70
CA ARG A 27 7.50 -6.22 0.72
C ARG A 27 6.39 -6.82 1.58
N GLU A 28 6.74 -7.60 2.59
CA GLU A 28 5.82 -7.99 3.66
C GLU A 28 6.03 -7.08 4.84
N ILE A 29 5.02 -6.27 5.13
CA ILE A 29 5.04 -5.24 6.14
C ILE A 29 4.15 -5.69 7.27
N VAL A 30 4.68 -5.67 8.48
CA VAL A 30 3.91 -5.92 9.69
C VAL A 30 3.43 -4.58 10.24
N VAL A 31 2.12 -4.45 10.37
CA VAL A 31 1.44 -3.20 10.74
C VAL A 31 0.33 -3.49 11.74
N SER A 32 0.06 -2.59 12.68
CA SER A 32 -1.05 -2.74 13.61
C SER A 32 -2.40 -2.81 12.87
N GLY A 33 -3.30 -3.68 13.29
CA GLY A 33 -4.68 -3.70 12.79
C GLY A 33 -5.47 -2.41 13.08
N ASP A 34 -4.97 -1.60 14.02
CA ASP A 34 -5.54 -0.31 14.38
C ASP A 34 -4.95 0.85 13.58
N ALA A 35 -3.87 0.61 12.82
CA ALA A 35 -3.35 1.57 11.86
C ALA A 35 -4.41 1.89 10.81
N THR A 36 -4.36 3.08 10.24
CA THR A 36 -5.31 3.53 9.21
C THR A 36 -4.84 3.17 7.81
N LEU A 37 -5.72 3.23 6.80
CA LEU A 37 -5.30 3.07 5.40
C LEU A 37 -4.24 4.09 4.99
N PHE A 38 -4.31 5.32 5.50
CA PHE A 38 -3.27 6.32 5.27
C PHE A 38 -1.91 5.90 5.86
N ASP A 39 -1.91 5.34 7.08
CA ASP A 39 -0.69 4.83 7.70
C ASP A 39 -0.11 3.64 6.93
N LEU A 40 -0.98 2.77 6.38
CA LEU A 40 -0.55 1.68 5.51
C LEU A 40 0.08 2.17 4.22
N ALA A 41 -0.49 3.18 3.56
CA ALA A 41 0.10 3.75 2.34
C ALA A 41 1.53 4.26 2.59
N LYS A 42 1.72 5.06 3.64
CA LYS A 42 3.05 5.53 4.04
C LYS A 42 4.01 4.37 4.32
N ALA A 43 3.52 3.31 4.98
CA ALA A 43 4.34 2.14 5.27
C ALA A 43 4.76 1.39 3.99
N ILE A 44 3.86 1.31 2.99
CA ILE A 44 4.15 0.70 1.69
C ILE A 44 5.20 1.53 0.94
N LEU A 45 4.99 2.84 0.81
CA LEU A 45 5.92 3.73 0.11
C LEU A 45 7.31 3.71 0.77
N ALA A 46 7.37 3.89 2.09
CA ALA A 46 8.63 3.84 2.83
C ALA A 46 9.34 2.47 2.72
N SER A 47 8.59 1.36 2.53
CA SER A 47 9.19 0.02 2.39
C SER A 47 9.95 -0.19 1.07
N VAL A 48 9.75 0.71 0.10
CA VAL A 48 10.45 0.74 -1.19
C VAL A 48 11.17 2.07 -1.40
N HIS A 49 11.46 2.78 -0.31
CA HIS A 49 12.19 4.06 -0.30
C HIS A 49 11.53 5.20 -1.09
N PHE A 50 10.21 5.18 -1.21
CA PHE A 50 9.44 6.27 -1.82
C PHE A 50 9.06 7.30 -0.76
N ASP A 51 9.12 8.57 -1.16
CA ASP A 51 8.50 9.68 -0.43
C ASP A 51 6.98 9.63 -0.59
N THR A 52 6.25 10.15 0.41
CA THR A 52 4.79 10.31 0.33
C THR A 52 4.46 11.71 -0.17
N ASP A 53 4.89 11.99 -1.39
CA ASP A 53 4.90 13.33 -2.00
C ASP A 53 3.85 13.50 -3.10
N HIS A 54 2.93 12.55 -3.26
CA HIS A 54 1.83 12.61 -4.22
C HIS A 54 0.51 12.07 -3.66
N LEU A 55 -0.58 12.32 -4.37
CA LEU A 55 -1.90 11.75 -4.07
C LEU A 55 -1.89 10.23 -4.23
N PHE A 56 -2.75 9.56 -3.48
CA PHE A 56 -2.95 8.12 -3.63
C PHE A 56 -4.38 7.69 -3.30
N MET A 57 -4.74 6.52 -3.81
CA MET A 57 -6.02 5.89 -3.53
C MET A 57 -5.92 4.39 -3.34
N PHE A 58 -6.92 3.82 -2.66
CA PHE A 58 -7.14 2.37 -2.59
C PHE A 58 -8.47 1.98 -3.23
N THR A 59 -8.46 0.88 -3.98
CA THR A 59 -9.62 0.31 -4.68
C THR A 59 -9.66 -1.22 -4.57
N ASP A 60 -10.81 -1.84 -4.81
CA ASP A 60 -10.96 -3.30 -4.89
C ASP A 60 -10.64 -3.88 -6.29
N THR A 61 -10.37 -3.01 -7.25
CA THR A 61 -10.07 -3.31 -8.66
C THR A 61 -8.92 -2.44 -9.16
N THR A 62 -8.22 -2.87 -10.23
CA THR A 62 -7.20 -2.04 -10.91
C THR A 62 -7.78 -1.03 -11.90
N ASP A 63 -9.11 -0.97 -12.03
CA ASP A 63 -9.81 0.07 -12.80
C ASP A 63 -9.98 1.35 -11.95
N PHE A 64 -8.84 1.96 -11.61
CA PHE A 64 -8.78 3.10 -10.68
C PHE A 64 -9.65 4.29 -11.11
N TRP A 65 -9.76 4.49 -12.42
CA TRP A 65 -10.46 5.62 -13.04
C TRP A 65 -11.89 5.29 -13.49
N GLY A 66 -12.31 4.04 -13.42
CA GLY A 66 -13.65 3.63 -13.82
C GLY A 66 -14.66 3.63 -12.67
N GLU A 67 -15.87 3.14 -12.96
CA GLU A 67 -16.97 3.07 -11.99
C GLU A 67 -17.16 1.66 -11.42
N THR A 68 -16.28 0.72 -11.78
CA THR A 68 -16.42 -0.71 -11.39
C THR A 68 -16.05 -0.97 -9.94
N SER A 69 -15.31 -0.06 -9.29
CA SER A 69 -14.86 -0.17 -7.91
C SER A 69 -16.03 -0.01 -6.93
N LYS A 70 -16.21 -0.96 -6.02
CA LYS A 70 -17.20 -0.84 -4.92
C LYS A 70 -16.59 -0.22 -3.67
N VAL A 71 -15.28 -0.26 -3.58
CA VAL A 71 -14.49 0.33 -2.49
C VAL A 71 -13.56 1.36 -3.12
N ARG A 72 -13.60 2.61 -2.66
CA ARG A 72 -12.66 3.65 -3.07
C ARG A 72 -12.34 4.56 -1.88
N TYR A 73 -11.06 4.75 -1.62
CA TYR A 73 -10.55 5.69 -0.62
C TYR A 73 -9.45 6.54 -1.23
N GLU A 74 -9.63 7.86 -1.25
CA GLU A 74 -8.65 8.81 -1.81
C GLU A 74 -8.03 9.66 -0.71
N PHE A 75 -6.75 9.97 -0.88
CA PHE A 75 -5.93 10.63 0.12
C PHE A 75 -5.07 11.73 -0.51
N ASN A 76 -4.97 12.84 0.21
CA ASN A 76 -4.09 13.96 -0.12
C ASN A 76 -3.14 14.18 1.05
N PRO A 77 -1.82 13.89 0.91
CA PRO A 77 -0.87 14.04 2.01
C PRO A 77 -0.46 15.50 2.29
N PHE A 78 -0.78 16.45 1.40
CA PHE A 78 -0.34 17.85 1.50
C PHE A 78 -1.19 18.71 2.43
N ILE A 79 -2.37 18.25 2.83
CA ILE A 79 -3.22 19.01 3.75
C ILE A 79 -2.79 18.74 5.20
N GLN A 80 -2.88 19.76 6.05
CA GLN A 80 -2.39 19.70 7.45
C GLN A 80 -3.02 18.55 8.26
N PHE A 81 -4.28 18.23 7.99
CA PHE A 81 -5.01 17.15 8.66
C PHE A 81 -5.62 16.22 7.61
N PRO A 82 -4.81 15.31 7.02
CA PRO A 82 -5.30 14.42 5.99
C PRO A 82 -6.36 13.47 6.56
N LYS A 83 -7.37 13.15 5.75
CA LYS A 83 -8.27 12.04 6.05
C LYS A 83 -7.40 10.80 6.26
N LYS A 84 -7.54 10.13 7.39
CA LYS A 84 -6.74 8.92 7.68
C LYS A 84 -7.35 7.64 7.08
N GLY A 85 -8.65 7.66 6.81
CA GLY A 85 -9.39 6.50 6.36
C GLY A 85 -9.71 5.52 7.50
N PRO A 86 -10.37 4.40 7.19
CA PRO A 86 -10.72 3.38 8.17
C PRO A 86 -9.48 2.63 8.69
N PRO A 87 -9.56 2.06 9.91
CA PRO A 87 -8.53 1.17 10.42
C PRO A 87 -8.46 -0.14 9.61
N LEU A 88 -7.27 -0.74 9.53
CA LEU A 88 -7.03 -1.95 8.73
C LEU A 88 -7.91 -3.14 9.12
N ARG A 89 -8.21 -3.31 10.42
CA ARG A 89 -9.12 -4.36 10.90
C ARG A 89 -10.56 -4.27 10.37
N ARG A 90 -10.97 -3.11 9.84
CA ARG A 90 -12.27 -2.94 9.16
C ARG A 90 -12.20 -3.24 7.67
N ILE A 91 -11.01 -3.20 7.09
CA ILE A 91 -10.77 -3.44 5.67
C ILE A 91 -10.44 -4.91 5.43
N PHE A 92 -9.50 -5.45 6.20
CA PHE A 92 -9.07 -6.83 6.11
C PHE A 92 -9.56 -7.58 7.35
N THR A 93 -10.32 -8.64 7.11
CA THR A 93 -10.89 -9.52 8.13
C THR A 93 -10.33 -10.94 8.00
N ARG A 94 -9.91 -11.35 6.79
CA ARG A 94 -9.40 -12.70 6.51
C ARG A 94 -8.20 -12.66 5.59
N LYS A 95 -7.26 -13.58 5.85
CA LYS A 95 -6.12 -13.84 4.96
C LYS A 95 -6.60 -14.08 3.53
N GLY A 96 -5.96 -13.44 2.57
CA GLY A 96 -6.31 -13.52 1.15
C GLY A 96 -7.04 -12.29 0.63
N GLU A 97 -7.71 -11.52 1.49
CA GLU A 97 -8.33 -10.24 1.12
C GLU A 97 -7.27 -9.25 0.63
N LYS A 98 -7.65 -8.46 -0.38
CA LYS A 98 -6.73 -7.57 -1.10
C LYS A 98 -7.43 -6.29 -1.52
N LEU A 99 -6.64 -5.24 -1.62
CA LEU A 99 -6.94 -4.01 -2.34
C LEU A 99 -5.81 -3.73 -3.33
N PHE A 100 -5.99 -2.73 -4.17
CA PHE A 100 -4.94 -2.14 -4.98
C PHE A 100 -4.76 -0.69 -4.55
N MET A 101 -3.51 -0.26 -4.46
CA MET A 101 -3.14 1.12 -4.21
C MET A 101 -2.60 1.71 -5.51
N LEU A 102 -3.09 2.89 -5.89
CA LEU A 102 -2.49 3.74 -6.91
C LEU A 102 -1.84 4.92 -6.19
N PHE A 103 -0.54 5.08 -6.35
CA PHE A 103 0.24 6.22 -5.86
C PHE A 103 0.79 7.00 -7.04
N ASP A 104 0.74 8.34 -6.92
CA ASP A 104 1.07 9.26 -8.00
C ASP A 104 0.13 9.10 -9.21
N TYR A 105 -0.74 10.08 -9.42
CA TYR A 105 -1.71 10.04 -10.51
C TYR A 105 -1.09 10.40 -11.87
N GLY A 106 0.17 10.87 -11.89
CA GLY A 106 0.96 11.07 -13.10
C GLY A 106 1.69 9.79 -13.50
N ASP A 107 2.54 9.28 -12.61
CA ASP A 107 3.41 8.11 -12.90
C ASP A 107 2.74 6.75 -12.66
N GLU A 108 1.58 6.73 -12.00
CA GLU A 108 0.73 5.55 -11.80
C GLU A 108 1.43 4.34 -11.16
N TRP A 109 2.12 4.54 -10.03
CA TRP A 109 2.67 3.43 -9.25
C TRP A 109 1.55 2.59 -8.64
N VAL A 110 1.42 1.33 -9.10
CA VAL A 110 0.39 0.42 -8.63
C VAL A 110 0.96 -0.65 -7.71
N PHE A 111 0.34 -0.81 -6.55
CA PHE A 111 0.64 -1.86 -5.59
C PHE A 111 -0.57 -2.76 -5.39
N LYS A 112 -0.39 -4.08 -5.51
CA LYS A 112 -1.36 -5.05 -4.98
C LYS A 112 -1.09 -5.25 -3.50
N VAL A 113 -2.06 -4.94 -2.67
CA VAL A 113 -1.97 -4.92 -1.20
C VAL A 113 -2.80 -6.06 -0.63
N LYS A 114 -2.15 -7.12 -0.14
CA LYS A 114 -2.81 -8.36 0.26
C LYS A 114 -2.51 -8.72 1.72
N LEU A 115 -3.54 -9.04 2.50
CA LEU A 115 -3.36 -9.63 3.82
C LEU A 115 -2.89 -11.09 3.69
N VAL A 116 -1.66 -11.38 4.16
CA VAL A 116 -1.05 -12.71 4.04
C VAL A 116 -0.89 -13.44 5.37
N GLY A 117 -1.14 -12.76 6.49
CA GLY A 117 -1.12 -13.39 7.80
C GLY A 117 -1.35 -12.39 8.93
N PHE A 118 -1.26 -12.91 10.14
CA PHE A 118 -1.43 -12.13 11.37
C PHE A 118 -0.32 -12.49 12.35
N GLU A 119 -0.01 -11.57 13.24
CA GLU A 119 0.89 -11.77 14.37
C GLU A 119 0.34 -11.09 15.62
N THR A 120 0.88 -11.42 16.78
CA THR A 120 0.61 -10.70 18.01
C THR A 120 1.47 -9.44 18.06
N LEU A 121 0.89 -8.30 18.46
CA LEU A 121 1.68 -7.10 18.70
C LEU A 121 2.59 -7.30 19.93
N GLU A 122 3.88 -7.02 19.75
CA GLU A 122 4.89 -7.07 20.81
C GLU A 122 5.17 -5.66 21.32
N LYS A 123 5.05 -5.45 22.64
CA LYS A 123 5.25 -4.12 23.25
C LYS A 123 6.66 -3.55 23.04
N SER A 124 7.67 -4.40 22.87
CA SER A 124 9.07 -4.00 22.66
C SER A 124 9.38 -3.63 21.21
N ARG A 125 8.47 -3.92 20.27
CA ARG A 125 8.72 -3.75 18.83
C ARG A 125 8.07 -2.47 18.31
N ARG A 126 8.80 -1.78 17.43
CA ARG A 126 8.27 -0.63 16.68
C ARG A 126 7.54 -1.12 15.44
N TYR A 127 6.40 -0.49 15.16
CA TYR A 127 5.57 -0.75 13.98
C TYR A 127 5.36 0.56 13.21
N PRO A 128 5.16 0.50 11.88
CA PRO A 128 5.30 -0.68 11.03
C PRO A 128 6.77 -1.09 10.82
N TYR A 129 7.02 -2.32 10.37
CA TYR A 129 8.35 -2.78 9.94
C TYR A 129 8.25 -3.76 8.77
N VAL A 130 9.31 -3.84 7.96
CA VAL A 130 9.43 -4.82 6.87
C VAL A 130 9.93 -6.15 7.47
N LYS A 131 9.13 -7.20 7.33
CA LYS A 131 9.45 -8.56 7.80
C LYS A 131 10.20 -9.37 6.74
N ASN A 132 9.74 -9.33 5.49
CA ASN A 132 10.35 -10.02 4.37
C ASN A 132 10.32 -9.11 3.13
N ALA A 133 11.27 -9.31 2.21
CA ALA A 133 11.37 -8.56 0.96
C ALA A 133 11.84 -9.47 -0.18
N MET A 134 11.49 -9.11 -1.42
CA MET A 134 11.94 -9.74 -2.65
C MET A 134 12.06 -8.70 -3.77
N GLY A 135 13.09 -8.82 -4.59
CA GLY A 135 13.38 -7.90 -5.69
C GLY A 135 13.96 -6.57 -5.23
N GLU A 136 14.66 -5.88 -6.13
CA GLU A 136 15.28 -4.58 -5.89
C GLU A 136 14.21 -3.49 -5.77
N ASP A 137 14.50 -2.47 -4.96
CA ASP A 137 13.65 -1.28 -4.90
C ASP A 137 13.75 -0.52 -6.23
N PRO A 138 12.63 -0.13 -6.86
CA PRO A 138 12.71 0.77 -8.00
C PRO A 138 13.16 2.17 -7.55
N ASP A 139 13.75 2.93 -8.47
CA ASP A 139 13.87 4.37 -8.29
C ASP A 139 12.46 4.99 -8.37
N GLN A 140 12.11 5.86 -7.42
CA GLN A 140 10.80 6.51 -7.43
C GLN A 140 10.60 7.36 -8.69
N TYR A 141 11.63 8.16 -9.01
CA TYR A 141 11.69 8.99 -10.20
C TYR A 141 13.10 8.94 -10.79
N PRO A 142 13.27 9.09 -12.11
CA PRO A 142 14.58 9.34 -12.69
C PRO A 142 15.22 10.54 -12.01
N LYS A 143 16.51 10.45 -11.72
CA LYS A 143 17.26 11.63 -11.25
C LYS A 143 17.23 12.66 -12.37
N GLU A 144 16.65 13.84 -12.12
CA GLU A 144 16.77 14.95 -13.05
C GLU A 144 18.26 15.24 -13.25
N ASP A 145 18.75 15.08 -14.49
CA ASP A 145 20.05 15.58 -14.88
C ASP A 145 20.00 17.11 -14.75
N LYS A 146 20.67 17.64 -13.73
CA LYS A 146 20.83 19.09 -13.52
C LYS A 146 21.90 19.67 -14.42
#